data_AF-A0A6I9MZH8-F1
#
_entry.id   AF-A0A6I9MZH8-F1
#
_cell.length_a   1.000
_cell.length_b   1.000
_cell.length_c   1.000
_cell.angle_alpha   90.00
_cell.angle_beta   90.00
_cell.angle_gamma   90.00
#
_symmetry.space_group_name_H-M   'P 1'
#
loop_
_entity.id
_entity.type
_entity.pdbx_description
1 polymer ?
#
loop_
_entity_poly.entity_id
_entity_poly.type
_entity_poly.pdbx_seq_one_letter_code
_entity_poly.pdbx_strand_id
1 'polypeptide(L)'
;KKAKPEKKELGVISYSVPTAPGEKKDVISPLPDSYSPQYVEAAWYPWWEKQGFFKPEYGRKSISDANPRGVFMMCIPPPNVTGSLHLGHALTNAIQDSLTRW
;
A
#
# COMPACT_ATOMS: atom_id res chain seq x y z
N LYS A 1 -5.08 22.80 -42.34
CA LYS A 1 -4.34 21.65 -41.75
C LYS A 1 -4.43 21.76 -40.24
N LYS A 2 -5.22 20.92 -39.55
CA LYS A 2 -5.21 20.87 -38.08
C LYS A 2 -3.88 20.23 -37.64
N ALA A 3 -3.12 20.93 -36.82
CA ALA A 3 -1.89 20.40 -36.24
C ALA A 3 -2.24 19.17 -35.38
N LYS A 4 -1.53 18.05 -35.61
CA LYS A 4 -1.59 16.87 -34.76
C LYS A 4 -1.08 17.28 -33.36
N PRO A 5 -1.78 16.94 -32.27
CA PRO A 5 -1.24 17.17 -30.93
C PRO A 5 0.02 16.32 -30.78
N GLU A 6 1.11 16.95 -30.36
CA GLU A 6 2.36 16.27 -30.02
C GLU A 6 2.08 15.22 -28.92
N LYS A 7 2.40 13.96 -29.21
CA LYS A 7 2.43 12.92 -28.17
C LYS A 7 3.58 13.26 -27.22
N LYS A 8 3.28 13.78 -26.04
CA LYS A 8 4.22 13.80 -24.91
C LYS A 8 4.66 12.35 -24.68
N GLU A 9 5.94 12.06 -24.85
CA GLU A 9 6.51 10.81 -24.36
C GLU A 9 6.30 10.76 -22.86
N LEU A 10 5.55 9.76 -22.40
CA LEU A 10 5.30 9.52 -20.99
C LEU A 10 6.60 8.97 -20.38
N GLY A 11 7.54 9.87 -20.09
CA GLY A 11 8.68 9.57 -19.24
C GLY A 11 8.19 8.99 -17.91
N VAL A 12 9.00 8.13 -17.30
CA VAL A 12 8.67 7.49 -16.02
C VAL A 12 8.43 8.59 -14.97
N ILE A 13 7.17 8.79 -14.59
CA ILE A 13 6.78 9.76 -13.57
C ILE A 13 7.25 9.23 -12.21
N SER A 14 8.33 9.82 -11.69
CA SER A 14 8.95 9.46 -10.42
C SER A 14 8.62 10.45 -9.30
N TYR A 15 8.65 9.98 -8.05
CA TYR A 15 8.44 10.81 -6.88
C TYR A 15 9.75 11.52 -6.51
N SER A 16 9.80 12.85 -6.65
CA SER A 16 11.00 13.67 -6.44
C SER A 16 10.97 14.50 -5.15
N VAL A 17 9.88 14.43 -4.38
CA VAL A 17 9.74 15.19 -3.13
C VAL A 17 10.63 14.55 -2.05
N PRO A 18 11.48 15.33 -1.35
CA PRO A 18 12.36 14.81 -0.30
C PRO A 18 11.55 14.43 0.95
N THR A 19 10.99 13.22 0.95
CA THR A 19 10.31 12.64 2.11
C THR A 19 11.29 11.75 2.86
N ALA A 20 11.54 12.06 4.13
CA ALA A 20 12.41 11.22 4.96
C ALA A 20 11.80 9.80 5.12
N PRO A 21 12.63 8.75 5.25
CA PRO A 21 12.12 7.39 5.43
C PRO A 21 11.13 7.28 6.60
N GLY A 22 9.93 6.78 6.30
CA GLY A 22 8.87 6.61 7.28
C GLY A 22 8.08 7.87 7.62
N GLU A 23 8.36 9.01 6.99
CA GLU A 23 7.49 10.19 7.09
C GLU A 23 6.31 10.11 6.13
N LYS A 24 5.22 10.80 6.49
CA LYS A 24 4.02 10.83 5.65
C LYS A 24 4.34 11.52 4.32
N LYS A 25 3.92 10.88 3.22
CA LYS A 25 4.01 11.44 1.87
C LYS A 25 3.35 12.82 1.78
N ASP A 26 3.93 13.70 0.98
CA ASP A 26 3.27 14.96 0.62
C ASP A 26 2.02 14.69 -0.23
N VAL A 27 0.90 15.22 0.24
CA VAL A 27 -0.43 15.13 -0.40
C VAL A 27 -1.02 16.51 -0.70
N ILE A 28 -0.25 17.58 -0.44
CA ILE A 28 -0.67 18.97 -0.64
C ILE A 28 -0.16 19.46 -2.00
N SER A 29 1.04 19.05 -2.40
CA SER A 29 1.60 19.41 -3.70
C SER A 29 0.75 18.89 -4.88
N PRO A 30 0.77 19.58 -6.02
CA PRO A 30 0.06 19.14 -7.22
C PRO A 30 0.44 17.72 -7.64
N LEU A 31 -0.57 16.94 -8.02
CA LEU A 31 -0.39 15.59 -8.57
C LEU A 31 0.10 15.66 -10.03
N PRO A 32 0.82 14.63 -10.50
CA PRO A 32 1.19 14.53 -11.92
C PRO A 32 -0.04 14.49 -12.84
N ASP A 33 0.13 14.98 -14.07
CA ASP A 33 -0.92 15.00 -15.11
C ASP A 33 -1.43 13.60 -15.50
N SER A 34 -0.74 12.53 -15.09
CA SER A 34 -1.09 11.15 -15.40
C SER A 34 -0.76 10.21 -14.24
N TYR A 35 -1.53 9.13 -14.11
CA TYR A 35 -1.33 8.13 -13.07
C TYR A 35 0.00 7.40 -13.25
N SER A 36 0.74 7.22 -12.15
CA SER A 36 1.94 6.41 -12.06
C SER A 36 1.93 5.63 -10.74
N PRO A 37 1.92 4.28 -10.76
CA PRO A 37 1.97 3.48 -9.54
C PRO A 37 3.20 3.80 -8.70
N GLN A 38 4.35 3.96 -9.34
CA GLN A 38 5.62 4.29 -8.68
C GLN A 38 5.55 5.62 -7.94
N TYR A 39 4.94 6.63 -8.56
CA TYR A 39 4.70 7.91 -7.89
C TYR A 39 3.73 7.72 -6.73
N VAL A 40 2.60 7.04 -6.95
CA VAL A 40 1.52 6.91 -5.96
C VAL A 40 1.96 6.13 -4.72
N GLU A 41 2.61 4.98 -4.89
CA GLU A 41 3.03 4.07 -3.83
C GLU A 41 4.24 4.58 -3.04
N ALA A 42 5.02 5.52 -3.59
CA ALA A 42 6.20 6.08 -2.93
C ALA A 42 5.88 6.62 -1.53
N ALA A 43 6.82 6.37 -0.60
CA ALA A 43 6.79 6.77 0.81
C ALA A 43 5.70 6.14 1.70
N TRP A 44 4.63 5.56 1.15
CA TRP A 44 3.53 5.01 1.96
C TRP A 44 3.92 3.81 2.81
N TYR A 45 4.57 2.82 2.20
CA TYR A 45 4.88 1.57 2.91
C TYR A 45 5.79 1.78 4.14
N PRO A 46 6.92 2.52 4.04
CA PRO A 46 7.73 2.84 5.22
C PRO A 46 6.98 3.65 6.28
N TRP A 47 6.08 4.54 5.87
CA TRP A 47 5.25 5.30 6.83
C TRP A 47 4.26 4.39 7.54
N TRP A 48 3.56 3.50 6.84
CA TRP A 48 2.65 2.52 7.45
C TRP A 48 3.35 1.60 8.45
N GLU A 49 4.56 1.14 8.12
CA GLU A 49 5.40 0.36 9.04
C GLU A 49 5.76 1.17 10.29
N LYS A 50 6.23 2.41 10.12
CA LYS A 50 6.60 3.30 11.23
C LYS A 50 5.40 3.60 12.15
N GLN A 51 4.23 3.83 11.57
CA GLN A 51 3.00 4.08 12.34
C GLN A 51 2.43 2.81 12.97
N GLY A 52 2.91 1.62 12.56
CA GLY A 52 2.44 0.35 13.08
C GLY A 52 1.03 -0.03 12.62
N PHE A 53 0.55 0.47 11.47
CA PHE A 53 -0.81 0.19 10.99
C PHE A 53 -1.07 -1.28 10.62
N PHE A 54 -0.01 -2.06 10.44
CA PHE A 54 -0.12 -3.51 10.24
C PHE A 54 -0.25 -4.29 11.56
N LYS A 55 -0.18 -3.61 12.71
CA LYS A 55 -0.36 -4.25 14.01
C LYS A 55 -1.84 -4.31 14.35
N PRO A 56 -2.31 -5.38 15.03
CA PRO A 56 -3.67 -5.42 15.55
C PRO A 56 -3.88 -4.27 16.55
N GLU A 57 -5.12 -3.79 16.67
CA GLU A 57 -5.43 -2.73 17.61
C GLU A 57 -5.13 -3.16 19.06
N TYR A 58 -4.16 -2.48 19.68
CA TYR A 58 -3.86 -2.57 21.11
C TYR A 58 -4.64 -1.53 21.93
N GLY A 59 -5.84 -1.12 21.49
CA GLY A 59 -6.74 -0.27 22.30
C GLY A 59 -7.17 -0.93 23.63
N ARG A 60 -6.63 -2.10 23.93
CA ARG A 60 -6.81 -2.92 25.12
C ARG A 60 -5.45 -3.13 25.79
N LYS A 61 -5.47 -3.27 27.12
CA LYS A 61 -4.26 -3.44 27.94
C LYS A 61 -3.53 -4.74 27.60
N SER A 62 -4.27 -5.77 27.18
CA SER A 62 -3.74 -7.03 26.69
C SER A 62 -4.47 -7.49 25.44
N ILE A 63 -3.76 -8.19 24.55
CA ILE A 63 -4.34 -8.86 23.38
C ILE A 63 -5.26 -10.03 23.77
N SER A 64 -5.08 -10.57 24.98
CA SER A 64 -5.93 -11.61 25.56
C SER A 64 -7.24 -11.07 26.14
N ASP A 65 -7.39 -9.74 26.27
CA ASP A 65 -8.63 -9.13 26.76
C ASP A 65 -9.73 -9.27 25.70
N ALA A 66 -10.96 -9.57 26.13
CA ALA A 66 -12.09 -9.69 25.23
C ALA A 66 -12.33 -8.40 24.42
N ASN A 67 -12.53 -8.51 23.10
CA ASN A 67 -12.92 -7.38 22.27
C ASN A 67 -14.44 -7.20 22.33
N PRO A 68 -14.97 -6.06 22.82
CA PRO A 68 -16.41 -5.80 22.71
C PRO A 68 -16.88 -5.72 21.26
N ARG A 69 -15.99 -5.41 20.29
CA ARG A 69 -16.29 -5.40 18.85
C ARG A 69 -16.16 -6.78 18.17
N GLY A 70 -15.86 -7.82 18.93
CA GLY A 70 -15.59 -9.16 18.39
C GLY A 70 -14.17 -9.33 17.84
N VAL A 71 -13.82 -10.57 17.51
CA VAL A 71 -12.49 -10.93 16.98
C VAL A 71 -12.64 -11.30 15.52
N PHE A 72 -11.96 -10.58 14.65
CA PHE A 72 -11.75 -10.99 13.26
C PHE A 72 -10.42 -11.75 13.18
N MET A 73 -10.46 -12.98 12.65
CA MET A 73 -9.29 -13.84 12.52
C MET A 73 -9.32 -14.49 11.13
N MET A 74 -8.17 -14.50 10.46
CA MET A 74 -7.99 -15.15 9.18
C MET A 74 -6.68 -15.96 9.21
N CYS A 75 -6.74 -17.22 8.81
CA CYS A 75 -5.57 -18.07 8.71
C CYS A 75 -4.98 -17.97 7.29
N ILE A 76 -3.74 -17.51 7.18
CA ILE A 76 -2.98 -17.52 5.94
C ILE A 76 -1.93 -18.63 6.06
N PRO A 77 -2.02 -19.72 5.28
CA PRO A 77 -1.03 -20.78 5.35
C PRO A 77 0.34 -20.23 4.92
N PRO A 78 1.43 -20.63 5.61
CA PRO A 78 2.76 -20.18 5.23
C PRO A 78 3.06 -20.61 3.78
N PRO A 79 3.62 -19.73 2.95
CA PRO A 79 3.94 -20.07 1.58
C PRO A 79 5.06 -21.12 1.56
N ASN A 80 4.96 -22.11 0.67
CA ASN A 80 6.08 -22.98 0.36
C ASN A 80 7.13 -22.16 -0.42
N VAL A 81 8.28 -21.89 0.20
CA VAL A 81 9.34 -21.05 -0.39
C VAL A 81 10.15 -21.87 -1.39
N THR A 82 9.57 -22.14 -2.56
CA THR A 82 10.23 -22.91 -3.64
C THR A 82 10.49 -22.11 -4.92
N GLY A 83 10.13 -20.82 -4.95
CA GLY A 83 10.34 -19.96 -6.13
C GLY A 83 9.77 -18.55 -5.98
N SER A 84 9.57 -17.86 -7.10
CA SER A 84 9.01 -16.50 -7.15
C SER A 84 7.49 -16.48 -6.99
N LEU A 85 6.95 -15.38 -6.46
CA LEU A 85 5.52 -15.15 -6.36
C LEU A 85 4.89 -15.03 -7.77
N HIS A 86 3.91 -15.88 -8.05
CA HIS A 86 3.06 -15.77 -9.24
C HIS A 86 1.73 -15.05 -8.96
N LEU A 87 1.00 -14.69 -10.02
CA LEU A 87 -0.27 -13.95 -9.94
C LEU A 87 -1.32 -14.59 -9.01
N GLY A 88 -1.36 -15.93 -8.93
CA GLY A 88 -2.22 -16.63 -7.97
C GLY A 88 -1.97 -16.28 -6.49
N HIS A 89 -0.72 -16.03 -6.09
CA HIS A 89 -0.43 -15.55 -4.74
C HIS A 89 -0.94 -14.12 -4.53
N ALA A 90 -0.72 -13.26 -5.54
CA ALA A 90 -1.17 -11.87 -5.50
C ALA A 90 -2.69 -11.77 -5.37
N LEU A 91 -3.45 -12.58 -6.11
CA LEU A 91 -4.91 -12.60 -6.05
C LEU A 91 -5.42 -12.99 -4.64
N THR A 92 -4.93 -14.10 -4.10
CA THR A 92 -5.36 -14.58 -2.78
C THR A 92 -5.01 -13.54 -1.70
N ASN A 93 -3.79 -13.01 -1.71
CA ASN A 93 -3.36 -11.99 -0.75
C ASN A 93 -4.17 -10.69 -0.88
N ALA A 94 -4.50 -10.25 -2.10
CA ALA A 94 -5.29 -9.05 -2.32
C ALA A 94 -6.72 -9.17 -1.76
N ILE A 95 -7.34 -10.34 -1.89
CA ILE A 95 -8.67 -10.60 -1.31
C ILE A 95 -8.59 -10.56 0.22
N GLN A 96 -7.59 -11.23 0.81
CA GLN A 96 -7.39 -11.29 2.25
C GLN A 96 -7.07 -9.91 2.85
N ASP A 97 -6.21 -9.13 2.19
CA ASP A 97 -5.87 -7.76 2.59
C ASP A 97 -7.09 -6.81 2.48
N SER A 98 -7.90 -6.95 1.43
CA SER A 98 -9.15 -6.19 1.27
C SER A 98 -10.13 -6.46 2.42
N LEU A 99 -10.32 -7.74 2.79
CA LEU A 99 -11.17 -8.12 3.91
C LEU A 99 -10.64 -7.60 5.25
N THR A 100 -9.32 -7.53 5.42
CA THR A 100 -8.70 -7.01 6.66
C THR A 100 -8.87 -5.50 6.80
N ARG A 101 -9.03 -4.77 5.68
CA ARG A 101 -9.17 -3.30 5.64
C ARG A 101 -10.61 -2.79 5.67
N TRP A 102 -11.60 -3.64 5.39
CA TRP A 102 -13.02 -3.29 5.36
C TRP A 102 -13.59 -3.14 6.78
#